data_AF-A0A3D9E2P4-F1
#
_entry.id   AF-A0A3D9E2P4-F1
#
_cell.length_a   1.000
_cell.length_b   1.000
_cell.length_c   1.000
_cell.angle_alpha   90.00
_cell.angle_beta   90.00
_cell.angle_gamma   90.00
#
_symmetry.space_group_name_H-M   'P 1'
#
loop_
_entity.id
_entity.type
_entity.pdbx_description
1 polymer ?
#
loop_
_entity_poly.entity_id
_entity_poly.type
_entity_poly.pdbx_seq_one_letter_code
_entity_poly.pdbx_strand_id
1 'polypeptide(L)'
;MSAALGNRNRRTHRAVVDLAREYISGEGVPVASYPRPQRLMDIGEEIHPDLDVAGVALSVTSRRSLRLSDDLDAAVGVANLSGSPVGAVLQWRSDRPIAESYAVLRLVDLIALVRTARATAP
;
A
#
# COMPACT_ATOMS: atom_id res chain seq x y z
N MET A 1 -2.90 10.84 10.68
CA MET A 1 -1.48 10.55 11.00
C MET A 1 -1.14 9.17 10.42
N SER A 2 -0.11 9.08 9.57
CA SER A 2 0.16 7.87 8.77
C SER A 2 0.43 6.63 9.65
N ALA A 3 -0.13 5.48 9.23
CA ALA A 3 0.13 4.16 9.79
C ALA A 3 1.64 3.82 9.92
N ALA A 4 2.50 4.53 9.19
CA ALA A 4 3.95 4.42 9.27
C ALA A 4 4.55 4.77 10.65
N LEU A 5 3.99 5.74 11.37
CA LEU A 5 4.56 6.26 12.63
C LEU A 5 4.43 5.30 13.82
N GLY A 6 3.63 4.23 13.69
CA GLY A 6 3.37 3.26 14.76
C GLY A 6 4.16 1.95 14.67
N ASN A 7 5.01 1.75 13.66
CA ASN A 7 5.64 0.45 13.42
C ASN A 7 7.07 0.39 13.99
N ARG A 8 7.23 -0.28 15.14
CA ARG A 8 8.50 -0.35 15.90
C ARG A 8 9.65 -1.01 15.13
N ASN A 9 9.40 -1.77 14.05
CA ASN A 9 10.43 -2.47 13.30
C ASN A 9 10.46 -2.08 11.82
N ARG A 10 11.19 -1.00 11.51
CA ARG A 10 11.38 -0.48 10.15
C ARG A 10 12.01 -1.51 9.19
N ARG A 11 12.91 -2.37 9.70
CA ARG A 11 13.55 -3.42 8.91
C ARG A 11 12.54 -4.47 8.44
N THR A 12 11.66 -4.92 9.34
CA THR A 12 10.57 -5.84 8.98
C THR A 12 9.63 -5.19 7.98
N HIS A 13 9.23 -3.94 8.18
CA HIS A 13 8.37 -3.25 7.22
C HIS A 13 8.99 -3.19 5.81
N ARG A 14 10.28 -2.82 5.71
CA ARG A 14 11.00 -2.83 4.41
C ARG A 14 11.01 -4.21 3.77
N ALA A 15 11.34 -5.26 4.55
CA ALA A 15 11.35 -6.62 4.03
C ALA A 15 9.97 -7.07 3.52
N VAL A 16 8.88 -6.64 4.17
CA VAL A 16 7.52 -6.95 3.73
C VAL A 16 7.14 -6.15 2.48
N VAL A 17 7.55 -4.90 2.36
CA VAL A 17 7.37 -4.10 1.14
C VAL A 17 8.10 -4.74 -0.03
N ASP A 18 9.37 -5.14 0.17
CA ASP A 18 10.18 -5.80 -0.86
C ASP A 18 9.53 -7.12 -1.31
N LEU A 19 9.07 -7.94 -0.34
CA LEU A 19 8.40 -9.21 -0.61
C LEU A 19 7.07 -9.02 -1.36
N ALA A 20 6.26 -8.03 -0.97
CA ALA A 20 5.01 -7.71 -1.64
C ALA A 20 5.25 -7.23 -3.08
N ARG A 21 6.25 -6.36 -3.27
CA ARG A 21 6.67 -5.89 -4.59
C ARG A 21 7.08 -7.04 -5.49
N GLU A 22 8.00 -7.88 -5.02
CA GLU A 22 8.50 -9.02 -5.79
C GLU A 22 7.39 -9.99 -6.18
N TYR A 23 6.48 -10.29 -5.26
CA TYR A 23 5.32 -11.13 -5.56
C TYR A 23 4.42 -10.52 -6.65
N ILE A 24 3.99 -9.26 -6.47
CA ILE A 24 3.08 -8.60 -7.42
C ILE A 24 3.73 -8.41 -8.79
N SER A 25 5.01 -8.03 -8.83
CA SER A 25 5.78 -7.94 -10.09
C SER A 25 5.98 -9.31 -10.75
N GLY A 26 6.13 -10.39 -9.96
CA GLY A 26 6.21 -11.76 -10.45
C GLY A 26 4.94 -12.22 -11.17
N GLU A 27 3.78 -11.69 -10.78
CA GLU A 27 2.49 -11.91 -11.45
C GLU A 27 2.31 -11.03 -12.71
N GLY A 28 3.35 -10.30 -13.14
CA GLY A 28 3.33 -9.45 -14.32
C GLY A 28 2.61 -8.11 -14.13
N VAL A 29 2.29 -7.73 -12.89
CA VAL A 29 1.64 -6.45 -12.59
C VAL A 29 2.72 -5.37 -12.37
N PRO A 30 2.67 -4.22 -13.07
CA PRO A 30 3.61 -3.13 -12.84
C PRO A 30 3.53 -2.60 -11.40
N VAL A 31 4.67 -2.52 -10.73
CA VAL A 31 4.78 -1.97 -9.37
C VAL A 31 5.94 -0.99 -9.29
N ALA A 32 5.66 0.23 -8.84
CA ALA A 32 6.70 1.14 -8.36
C ALA A 32 6.76 1.07 -6.82
N SER A 33 7.96 1.17 -6.27
CA SER A 33 8.19 1.19 -4.82
C SER A 33 8.98 2.44 -4.46
N TYR A 34 8.53 3.16 -3.45
CA TYR A 34 9.17 4.42 -3.05
C TYR A 34 9.92 4.23 -1.73
N PRO A 35 11.22 4.61 -1.68
CA PRO A 35 11.96 4.54 -0.44
C PRO A 35 11.36 5.53 0.56
N ARG A 36 10.99 5.03 1.74
CA ARG A 36 10.54 5.94 2.81
C ARG A 36 11.69 6.81 3.31
N PRO A 37 11.43 8.11 3.55
CA PRO A 37 12.41 8.99 4.19
C PRO A 37 12.84 8.42 5.54
N GLN A 38 14.15 8.35 5.78
CA GLN A 38 14.70 7.74 6.99
C GLN A 38 14.74 8.74 8.15
N ARG A 39 14.85 10.02 7.81
CA ARG A 39 14.90 11.17 8.71
C ARG A 39 13.78 12.15 8.35
N LEU A 40 13.34 12.93 9.33
CA LEU A 40 12.32 13.98 9.13
C LEU A 40 12.76 15.01 8.07
N MET A 41 14.07 15.19 7.93
CA MET A 41 14.74 16.10 6.99
C MET A 41 14.75 15.56 5.55
N ASP A 42 14.54 14.25 5.38
CA ASP A 42 14.46 13.59 4.08
C ASP A 42 13.04 13.62 3.52
N ILE A 43 12.07 14.14 4.29
CA ILE A 43 10.72 14.40 3.81
C ILE A 43 10.82 15.58 2.84
N GLY A 44 11.04 15.29 1.56
CA GLY A 44 10.67 16.22 0.50
C GLY A 44 9.17 16.51 0.55
N GLU A 45 8.71 17.53 -0.17
CA GLU A 45 7.27 17.87 -0.24
C GLU A 45 6.41 16.73 -0.83
N GLU A 46 7.04 15.75 -1.46
CA GLU A 46 6.36 14.66 -2.18
C GLU A 46 6.07 13.46 -1.28
N ILE A 47 4.79 13.17 -1.08
CA ILE A 47 4.28 12.05 -0.29
C ILE A 47 3.96 10.90 -1.23
N HIS A 48 4.67 9.78 -1.09
CA HIS A 48 4.47 8.59 -1.91
C HIS A 48 3.87 7.42 -1.11
N PRO A 49 3.11 6.53 -1.77
CA PRO A 49 2.73 5.25 -1.18
C PRO A 49 3.94 4.32 -1.01
N ASP A 50 3.78 3.26 -0.22
CA ASP A 50 4.82 2.23 -0.11
C ASP A 50 5.03 1.53 -1.45
N LEU A 51 3.90 1.21 -2.11
CA LEU A 51 3.85 0.66 -3.46
C LEU A 51 2.78 1.39 -4.27
N ASP A 52 3.09 1.74 -5.51
CA ASP A 52 2.10 2.07 -6.54
C ASP A 52 1.94 0.85 -7.43
N VAL A 53 0.73 0.27 -7.40
CA VAL A 53 0.37 -0.93 -8.15
C VAL A 53 -0.63 -0.54 -9.23
N ALA A 54 -0.13 -0.23 -10.43
CA ALA A 54 -0.95 0.19 -11.57
C ALA A 54 -1.97 1.30 -11.24
N GLY A 55 -1.55 2.34 -10.50
CA GLY A 55 -2.40 3.46 -10.08
C GLY A 55 -3.13 3.23 -8.75
N VAL A 56 -2.85 2.13 -8.05
CA VAL A 56 -3.32 1.90 -6.69
C VAL A 56 -2.21 2.26 -5.71
N ALA A 57 -2.45 3.29 -4.90
CA ALA A 57 -1.60 3.65 -3.77
C ALA A 57 -1.77 2.63 -2.64
N LEU A 58 -0.82 1.70 -2.52
CA LEU A 58 -0.85 0.61 -1.56
C LEU A 58 0.07 0.91 -0.38
N SER A 59 -0.54 1.04 0.80
CA SER A 59 0.17 1.16 2.09
C SER A 59 0.38 -0.22 2.69
N VAL A 60 1.61 -0.59 3.01
CA VAL A 60 1.95 -1.90 3.56
C VAL A 60 1.97 -1.85 5.08
N THR A 61 1.14 -2.65 5.74
CA THR A 61 1.25 -2.86 7.17
C THR A 61 2.02 -4.13 7.47
N SER A 62 3.05 -4.03 8.33
CA SER A 62 3.73 -5.19 8.89
C SER A 62 3.36 -5.43 10.36
N ARG A 63 2.27 -4.81 10.83
CA ARG A 63 1.76 -5.00 12.19
C ARG A 63 0.90 -6.27 12.24
N ARG A 64 0.96 -6.99 13.36
CA ARG A 64 0.10 -8.16 13.61
C ARG A 64 -1.37 -7.78 13.87
N SER A 65 -1.62 -6.59 14.42
CA SER A 65 -2.96 -6.06 14.66
C SER A 65 -3.20 -4.82 13.80
N LEU A 66 -4.25 -4.85 12.97
CA LEU A 66 -4.67 -3.68 12.20
C LEU A 66 -5.46 -2.70 13.05
N ARG A 67 -5.18 -1.41 12.85
CA ARG A 67 -6.10 -0.34 13.22
C ARG A 67 -6.81 0.03 11.93
N LEU A 68 -7.76 -0.80 11.54
CA LEU A 68 -8.25 -0.84 10.17
C LEU A 68 -8.72 0.53 9.66
N SER A 69 -9.50 1.26 10.46
CA SER A 69 -9.97 2.60 10.10
C SER A 69 -8.82 3.60 9.94
N ASP A 70 -7.93 3.71 10.93
CA ASP A 70 -6.79 4.64 10.88
C ASP A 70 -5.83 4.34 9.71
N ASP A 71 -5.57 3.04 9.49
CA ASP A 71 -4.65 2.58 8.45
C ASP A 71 -5.27 2.82 7.05
N LEU A 72 -6.58 2.62 6.89
CA LEU A 72 -7.31 2.95 5.65
C LEU A 72 -7.40 4.45 5.39
N ASP A 73 -7.76 5.25 6.40
CA ASP A 73 -7.83 6.71 6.26
C ASP A 73 -6.45 7.29 5.90
N ALA A 74 -5.37 6.75 6.48
CA ALA A 74 -4.02 7.09 6.11
C ALA A 74 -3.70 6.71 4.65
N ALA A 75 -4.06 5.51 4.21
CA ALA A 75 -3.83 5.06 2.83
C ALA A 75 -4.59 5.92 1.81
N VAL A 76 -5.84 6.29 2.11
CA VAL A 76 -6.65 7.22 1.30
C VAL A 76 -6.01 8.60 1.25
N GLY A 77 -5.53 9.10 2.39
CA GLY A 77 -4.81 10.38 2.44
C GLY A 77 -3.56 10.36 1.53
N VAL A 78 -2.77 9.29 1.59
CA VAL A 78 -1.59 9.12 0.71
C VAL A 78 -2.00 9.01 -0.75
N ALA A 79 -3.08 8.28 -1.08
CA ALA A 79 -3.58 8.19 -2.45
C ALA A 79 -3.93 9.57 -3.01
N ASN A 80 -4.67 10.37 -2.25
CA ASN A 80 -5.04 11.73 -2.65
C ASN A 80 -3.82 12.63 -2.85
N LEU A 81 -2.82 12.53 -1.97
CA LEU A 81 -1.60 13.35 -2.02
C LEU A 81 -0.66 12.94 -3.17
N SER A 82 -0.62 11.65 -3.50
CA SER A 82 0.17 11.10 -4.61
C SER A 82 -0.56 11.13 -5.96
N GLY A 83 -1.80 11.65 -6.00
CA GLY A 83 -2.61 11.69 -7.22
C GLY A 83 -3.14 10.32 -7.67
N SER A 84 -3.07 9.30 -6.82
CA SER A 84 -3.59 7.96 -7.12
C SER A 84 -5.12 7.91 -6.91
N PRO A 85 -5.88 7.31 -7.84
CA PRO A 85 -7.34 7.23 -7.73
C PRO A 85 -7.83 6.31 -6.60
N VAL A 86 -7.01 5.35 -6.16
CA VAL A 86 -7.39 4.33 -5.18
C VAL A 86 -6.33 4.21 -4.11
N GLY A 87 -6.76 4.27 -2.84
CA GLY A 87 -5.95 3.96 -1.67
C GLY A 87 -6.32 2.61 -1.08
N ALA A 88 -5.32 1.78 -0.79
CA ALA A 88 -5.51 0.46 -0.21
C ALA A 88 -4.44 0.15 0.85
N VAL A 89 -4.75 -0.80 1.73
CA VAL A 89 -3.84 -1.31 2.75
C VAL A 89 -3.55 -2.78 2.48
N LEU A 90 -2.27 -3.16 2.41
CA LEU A 90 -1.85 -4.55 2.41
C LEU A 90 -1.65 -5.05 3.84
N GLN A 91 -2.49 -5.97 4.27
CA GLN A 91 -2.36 -6.72 5.52
C GLN A 91 -1.48 -7.95 5.32
N TRP A 92 -0.22 -7.85 5.73
CA TRP A 92 0.67 -9.00 5.79
C TRP A 92 0.35 -9.92 6.98
N ARG A 93 0.34 -11.23 6.73
CA ARG A 93 0.15 -12.28 7.73
C ARG A 93 1.48 -12.98 7.97
N SER A 94 2.15 -12.65 9.07
CA SER A 94 3.55 -13.06 9.30
C SER A 94 3.81 -14.57 9.39
N ASP A 95 2.76 -15.35 9.63
CA ASP A 95 2.77 -16.81 9.71
C ASP A 95 2.40 -17.49 8.37
N ARG A 96 2.18 -16.71 7.30
CA ARG A 96 1.70 -17.19 6.00
C ARG A 96 2.55 -16.68 4.84
N PRO A 97 2.53 -17.37 3.69
CA PRO A 97 3.10 -16.85 2.45
C PRO A 97 2.53 -15.48 2.08
N ILE A 98 3.32 -14.65 1.40
CA ILE A 98 2.90 -13.28 1.00
C ILE A 98 1.64 -13.28 0.14
N ALA A 99 1.45 -14.33 -0.67
CA ALA A 99 0.27 -14.56 -1.52
C ALA A 99 -1.04 -14.62 -0.72
N GLU A 100 -0.99 -14.98 0.56
CA GLU A 100 -2.16 -15.04 1.45
C GLU A 100 -2.43 -13.72 2.20
N SER A 101 -1.75 -12.63 1.82
CA SER A 101 -2.01 -11.30 2.37
C SER A 101 -3.34 -10.74 1.86
N TYR A 102 -3.98 -9.87 2.63
CA TYR A 102 -5.21 -9.20 2.19
C TYR A 102 -4.89 -7.79 1.69
N ALA A 103 -5.54 -7.39 0.58
CA ALA A 103 -5.67 -5.99 0.21
C ALA A 103 -7.01 -5.49 0.71
N VAL A 104 -7.00 -4.46 1.56
CA VAL A 104 -8.22 -3.85 2.11
C VAL A 104 -8.36 -2.43 1.59
N LEU A 105 -9.56 -2.09 1.14
CA LEU A 105 -9.90 -0.79 0.55
C LEU A 105 -11.34 -0.45 0.89
N ARG A 106 -11.73 0.82 0.72
CA ARG A 106 -13.13 1.23 0.92
C ARG A 106 -13.99 0.66 -0.20
N LEU A 107 -15.27 0.45 0.09
CA LEU A 107 -16.23 -0.04 -0.89
C LEU A 107 -16.32 0.84 -2.14
N VAL A 108 -16.25 2.17 -1.97
CA VAL A 108 -16.26 3.12 -3.10
C VAL A 108 -15.04 2.93 -4.01
N ASP A 109 -13.88 2.66 -3.45
CA ASP A 109 -12.64 2.46 -4.21
C ASP A 109 -12.66 1.11 -4.95
N LEU A 110 -13.25 0.07 -4.33
CA LEU A 110 -13.50 -1.21 -5.00
C LEU A 110 -14.42 -1.03 -6.21
N ILE A 111 -15.50 -0.26 -6.06
CA ILE A 111 -16.41 0.05 -7.17
C ILE A 111 -15.67 0.78 -8.29
N ALA A 112 -14.75 1.69 -7.96
CA ALA A 112 -13.92 2.37 -8.95
C ALA A 112 -13.03 1.38 -9.72
N LEU A 113 -12.34 0.46 -9.01
CA LEU A 113 -11.54 -0.59 -9.65
C LEU A 113 -12.35 -1.48 -10.58
N VAL A 114 -13.54 -1.92 -10.14
CA VAL A 114 -14.43 -2.76 -10.97
C VAL A 114 -14.88 -2.03 -12.23
N ARG A 115 -15.19 -0.74 -12.13
CA ARG A 115 -15.56 0.07 -13.31
C ARG A 115 -14.41 0.20 -14.29
N THR A 116 -13.19 0.48 -13.80
CA THR A 116 -12.00 0.56 -14.64
C THR A 116 -11.70 -0.77 -15.31
N ALA A 117 -11.73 -1.88 -14.57
CA ALA A 117 -11.49 -3.22 -15.10
C ALA A 117 -12.51 -3.63 -16.18
N ARG A 118 -13.77 -3.21 -16.03
CA ARG A 118 -14.80 -3.45 -17.06
C ARG A 118 -14.63 -2.58 -18.30
N ALA A 119 -14.06 -1.38 -18.17
CA ALA A 119 -13.81 -0.49 -19.29
C ALA A 119 -12.61 -0.94 -20.15
N THR A 120 -11.67 -1.67 -19.56
CA THR A 120 -10.50 -2.24 -20.26
C THR A 120 -10.71 -3.68 -20.75
N ALA A 121 -11.81 -4.34 -20.37
CA ALA A 121 -12.18 -5.64 -20.91
C ALA A 121 -12.68 -5.49 -22.36
N PRO A 122 -12.17 -6.30 -23.31
CA PRO A 122 -12.58 -6.25 -24.72
C PRO A 122 -14.03 -6.68 -24.96
#